data_AF-A0A968XNW3-F1
#
_entry.id   AF-A0A968XNW3-F1
#
_cell.length_a   1.000
_cell.length_b   1.000
_cell.length_c   1.000
_cell.angle_alpha   90.00
_cell.angle_beta   90.00
_cell.angle_gamma   90.00
#
_symmetry.space_group_name_H-M   'P 1'
#
loop_
_entity.id
_entity.type
_entity.pdbx_description
1 polymer ?
#
loop_
_entity_poly.entity_id
_entity_poly.type
_entity_poly.pdbx_seq_one_letter_code
_entity_poly.pdbx_strand_id
1 'polypeptide(L)'
;MDNIILKSLRKEPERRYQTVPEFAEDIRRHLVGLPVSATADTTFYRVGKFVKRHRVGVLTGSLVALTLLIATAITAWQSVVARREQAKAEQRFNEVRQLANTVLFEYHDALPNCPVQLRSAKKWSKTRSVISIIWRGKI
;
A
#
# COMPACT_ATOMS: atom_id res chain seq x y z
N MET A 1 12.80 7.47 48.09
CA MET A 1 12.60 6.98 49.47
C MET A 1 11.35 7.60 50.10
N ASP A 2 10.96 8.78 49.62
CA ASP A 2 9.94 9.67 50.18
C ASP A 2 8.55 9.05 50.26
N ASN A 3 8.13 8.25 49.27
CA ASN A 3 6.81 7.59 49.31
C ASN A 3 6.64 6.63 50.48
N ILE A 4 7.70 5.91 50.86
CA ILE A 4 7.65 4.98 52.00
C ILE A 4 7.41 5.77 53.29
N ILE A 5 8.12 6.90 53.44
CA ILE A 5 7.99 7.80 54.60
C ILE A 5 6.59 8.43 54.63
N LEU A 6 6.10 8.92 53.49
CA LEU A 6 4.77 9.52 53.36
C LEU A 6 3.65 8.51 53.67
N LYS A 7 3.78 7.25 53.24
CA LYS A 7 2.82 6.19 53.59
C LYS A 7 2.86 5.87 55.09
N SER A 8 4.04 5.84 55.69
CA SER A 8 4.21 5.60 57.13
C SER A 8 3.66 6.73 58.02
N LEU A 9 3.72 7.98 57.55
CA LEU A 9 3.25 9.16 58.29
C LEU A 9 1.77 9.51 58.07
N ARG A 10 1.01 8.69 57.32
CA ARG A 10 -0.43 8.94 57.11
C ARG A 10 -1.19 8.97 58.44
N LYS A 11 -2.07 9.97 58.57
CA LYS A 11 -2.91 10.20 59.76
C LYS A 11 -3.99 9.12 59.92
N GLU A 12 -4.52 8.63 58.79
CA GLU A 12 -5.47 7.51 58.72
C GLU A 12 -4.73 6.17 58.86
N PRO A 13 -5.00 5.36 59.91
CA PRO A 13 -4.30 4.08 60.13
C PRO A 13 -4.50 3.07 59.00
N GLU A 14 -5.70 3.06 58.41
CA GLU A 14 -6.08 2.14 57.32
C GLU A 14 -5.27 2.36 56.04
N ARG A 15 -4.71 3.56 55.85
CA ARG A 15 -3.86 3.90 54.69
C ARG A 15 -2.37 3.77 54.96
N ARG A 16 -1.98 3.43 56.20
CA ARG A 16 -0.60 3.07 56.56
C ARG A 16 -0.33 1.62 56.15
N TYR A 17 0.90 1.15 56.30
CA TYR A 17 1.17 -0.29 56.26
C TYR A 17 0.38 -0.99 57.37
N GLN A 18 -0.32 -2.06 57.00
CA GLN A 18 -1.13 -2.81 57.96
C GLN A 18 -0.27 -3.65 58.89
N THR A 19 0.93 -4.04 58.44
CA THR A 19 1.83 -4.89 59.19
C THR A 19 3.30 -4.47 59.03
N VAL A 20 4.12 -4.80 60.03
CA VAL A 20 5.58 -4.55 60.00
C VAL A 20 6.29 -5.26 58.83
N PRO A 21 5.95 -6.53 58.49
CA PRO A 21 6.53 -7.20 57.31
C PRO A 21 6.26 -6.46 56.00
N GLU A 22 5.10 -5.82 55.85
CA GLU A 22 4.75 -5.06 54.66
C GLU A 22 5.66 -3.84 54.48
N PHE A 23 5.98 -3.14 55.58
CA PHE A 23 6.94 -2.04 55.60
C PHE A 23 8.37 -2.50 55.28
N ALA A 24 8.81 -3.61 55.89
CA ALA A 24 10.14 -4.18 55.67
C ALA A 24 10.33 -4.63 54.21
N GLU A 25 9.31 -5.23 53.61
CA GLU A 25 9.34 -5.66 52.21
C GLU A 25 9.41 -4.46 51.26
N ASP A 26 8.73 -3.35 51.54
CA ASP A 26 8.83 -2.14 50.73
C ASP A 26 10.21 -1.47 50.82
N ILE A 27 10.86 -1.51 52.00
CA ILE A 27 12.27 -1.10 52.15
C ILE A 27 13.18 -1.99 51.31
N ARG A 28 13.00 -3.32 51.40
CA ARG A 28 13.82 -4.28 50.66
C ARG A 28 13.68 -4.06 49.16
N ARG A 29 12.45 -3.87 48.66
CA ARG A 29 12.16 -3.51 47.27
C ARG A 29 12.82 -2.20 46.87
N HIS A 30 12.83 -1.19 47.75
CA HIS A 30 13.52 0.07 47.48
C HIS A 30 15.03 -0.14 47.25
N LEU A 31 15.67 -0.91 48.14
CA LEU A 31 17.11 -1.20 48.10
C LEU A 31 17.52 -1.99 46.85
N VAL A 32 16.72 -2.98 46.45
CA VAL A 32 17.00 -3.79 45.23
C VAL A 32 16.45 -3.15 43.95
N GLY A 33 15.96 -1.91 44.03
CA GLY A 33 15.49 -1.18 42.85
C GLY A 33 14.17 -1.69 42.26
N LEU A 34 13.35 -2.45 43.00
CA LEU A 34 12.01 -2.92 42.61
C LEU A 34 10.91 -1.88 42.89
N PRO A 35 9.78 -1.89 42.15
CA PRO A 35 8.67 -0.99 42.43
C PRO A 35 8.12 -1.21 43.85
N VAL A 36 7.95 -0.12 44.59
CA VAL A 36 7.46 -0.12 45.98
C VAL A 36 5.94 0.08 45.99
N SER A 37 5.24 -0.61 46.90
CA SER A 37 3.78 -0.52 47.07
C SER A 37 3.34 0.86 47.55
N ALA A 38 4.24 1.62 48.18
CA ALA A 38 3.99 2.98 48.64
C ALA A 38 3.73 4.03 47.54
N THR A 39 3.98 3.70 46.26
CA THR A 39 3.73 4.64 45.15
C THR A 39 2.34 4.42 44.59
N ALA A 40 1.54 5.49 44.51
CA ALA A 40 0.27 5.49 43.76
C ALA A 40 0.51 4.84 42.40
N ASP A 41 -0.37 3.93 41.98
CA ASP A 41 -0.20 2.92 40.92
C ASP A 41 0.10 3.53 39.54
N THR A 42 1.27 4.13 39.41
CA THR A 42 1.67 4.88 38.24
C THR A 42 2.39 3.90 37.36
N THR A 43 1.71 3.42 36.32
CA THR A 43 2.26 2.53 35.30
C THR A 43 3.60 3.03 34.76
N PHE A 44 3.76 4.36 34.60
CA PHE A 44 5.03 5.00 34.25
C PHE A 44 6.18 4.72 35.23
N TYR A 45 5.92 4.64 36.54
CA TYR A 45 6.95 4.34 37.54
C TYR A 45 7.45 2.89 37.43
N ARG A 46 6.54 1.96 37.13
CA ARG A 46 6.86 0.54 36.92
C ARG A 46 7.59 0.34 35.60
N VAL A 47 7.13 1.00 34.52
CA VAL A 47 7.78 0.99 33.20
C VAL A 47 9.20 1.58 33.30
N GLY A 48 9.39 2.71 33.98
CA GLY A 48 10.73 3.31 34.15
C GLY A 48 11.71 2.39 34.89
N LYS A 49 11.26 1.70 35.95
CA LYS A 49 12.08 0.70 36.65
C LYS A 49 12.34 -0.55 35.82
N PHE A 50 11.35 -1.01 35.05
CA PHE A 50 11.51 -2.13 34.11
C PHE A 50 12.53 -1.81 33.02
N VAL A 51 12.44 -0.62 32.42
CA VAL A 51 13.41 -0.10 31.45
C VAL A 51 14.80 0.03 32.06
N LYS A 52 14.91 0.44 33.33
CA LYS A 52 16.20 0.51 34.03
C LYS A 52 16.83 -0.87 34.29
N ARG A 53 16.02 -1.92 34.46
CA ARG A 53 16.49 -3.29 34.69
C ARG A 53 16.82 -4.03 33.39
N HIS A 54 16.03 -3.81 32.34
CA HIS A 54 16.20 -4.43 31.02
C HIS A 54 16.72 -3.43 29.98
N ARG A 55 17.64 -2.53 30.37
CA ARG A 55 18.16 -1.46 29.49
C ARG A 55 18.62 -1.99 28.14
N VAL A 56 19.37 -3.09 28.14
CA VAL A 56 19.88 -3.71 26.90
C VAL A 56 18.73 -4.22 26.05
N GLY A 57 17.80 -5.02 26.61
CA GLY A 57 16.68 -5.57 25.85
C GLY A 57 15.71 -4.49 25.33
N VAL A 58 15.48 -3.43 26.11
CA VAL A 58 14.64 -2.31 25.70
C VAL A 58 15.31 -1.49 24.60
N LEU A 59 16.62 -1.22 24.70
CA LEU A 59 17.37 -0.52 23.66
C LEU A 59 17.40 -1.33 22.36
N THR A 60 17.69 -2.62 22.42
CA THR A 60 17.69 -3.48 21.23
C THR A 60 16.29 -3.58 20.63
N GLY A 61 15.26 -3.78 21.46
CA GLY A 61 13.88 -3.87 21.01
C GLY A 61 13.38 -2.57 20.37
N SER A 62 13.69 -1.41 20.96
CA SER A 62 13.32 -0.12 20.40
C SER A 62 14.07 0.18 19.10
N LEU A 63 15.34 -0.18 19.00
CA LEU A 63 16.14 -0.02 17.78
C LEU A 63 15.57 -0.86 16.63
N VAL A 64 15.21 -2.13 16.90
CA VAL A 64 14.59 -3.02 15.90
C VAL A 64 13.23 -2.48 15.48
N ALA A 65 12.39 -2.06 16.43
CA ALA A 65 11.09 -1.48 16.13
C ALA A 65 11.21 -0.21 15.28
N LEU A 66 12.14 0.70 15.62
CA LEU A 66 12.40 1.91 14.84
C LEU A 66 12.88 1.57 13.43
N THR A 67 13.78 0.61 13.30
CA THR A 67 14.28 0.16 11.99
C THR A 67 13.16 -0.37 11.11
N LEU A 68 12.27 -1.21 11.67
CA LEU A 68 11.10 -1.73 10.96
C LEU A 68 10.12 -0.62 10.55
N LEU A 69 9.87 0.35 11.43
CA LEU A 69 9.00 1.49 11.12
C LEU A 69 9.58 2.34 9.99
N ILE A 70 10.88 2.64 10.05
CA ILE A 70 11.56 3.43 9.01
C ILE A 70 11.55 2.66 7.68
N ALA A 71 11.90 1.38 7.68
CA ALA A 71 11.90 0.55 6.48
C ALA A 71 10.50 0.47 5.85
N THR A 72 9.47 0.29 6.66
CA THR A 72 8.07 0.26 6.21
C THR A 72 7.64 1.61 5.64
N ALA A 73 7.98 2.71 6.31
CA ALA A 73 7.68 4.05 5.84
C ALA A 73 8.35 4.37 4.49
N ILE A 74 9.63 4.01 4.35
CA ILE A 74 10.37 4.17 3.08
C ILE A 74 9.71 3.36 1.97
N THR A 75 9.39 2.10 2.23
CA THR A 75 8.75 1.20 1.26
C THR A 75 7.38 1.72 0.83
N ALA A 76 6.57 2.19 1.79
CA ALA A 76 5.28 2.79 1.52
C ALA A 76 5.42 4.04 0.65
N TRP A 77 6.37 4.93 0.98
CA TRP A 77 6.64 6.11 0.18
C TRP A 77 7.06 5.75 -1.25
N GLN A 78 8.00 4.83 -1.41
CA GLN A 78 8.46 4.38 -2.72
C GLN A 78 7.33 3.79 -3.55
N SER A 79 6.42 3.02 -2.94
CA SER A 79 5.26 2.46 -3.63
C SER A 79 4.34 3.54 -4.21
N VAL A 80 4.15 4.65 -3.49
CA VAL A 80 3.34 5.77 -3.96
C VAL A 80 4.03 6.50 -5.10
N VAL A 81 5.35 6.72 -5.00
CA VAL A 81 6.13 7.37 -6.07
C VAL A 81 6.15 6.52 -7.33
N ALA A 82 6.37 5.21 -7.21
CA ALA A 82 6.36 4.28 -8.34
C ALA A 82 5.00 4.26 -9.05
N ARG A 83 3.89 4.27 -8.28
CA ARG A 83 2.53 4.36 -8.83
C ARG A 83 2.29 5.68 -9.58
N ARG A 84 2.86 6.80 -9.09
CA ARG A 84 2.76 8.09 -9.78
C ARG A 84 3.49 8.10 -11.11
N GLU A 85 4.67 7.47 -11.18
CA GLU A 85 5.41 7.35 -12.44
C GLU A 85 4.70 6.44 -13.44
N GLN A 86 4.12 5.32 -12.99
CA GLN A 86 3.28 4.47 -13.84
C GLN A 86 2.04 5.21 -14.36
N ALA A 87 1.34 5.95 -13.50
CA ALA A 87 0.17 6.72 -13.91
C ALA A 87 0.50 7.77 -15.00
N LYS A 88 1.68 8.41 -14.93
CA LYS A 88 2.14 9.33 -15.98
C LYS A 88 2.42 8.60 -17.30
N ALA A 89 3.03 7.42 -17.25
CA ALA A 89 3.30 6.61 -18.44
C ALA A 89 2.00 6.15 -19.13
N GLU A 90 1.00 5.74 -18.34
CA GLU A 90 -0.32 5.37 -18.84
C GLU A 90 -1.06 6.57 -19.46
N GLN A 91 -0.95 7.77 -18.87
CA GLN A 91 -1.52 8.98 -19.45
C GLN A 91 -0.97 9.28 -20.85
N ARG A 92 0.35 9.18 -21.03
CA ARG A 92 0.98 9.38 -22.36
C ARG A 92 0.50 8.37 -23.39
N PHE A 93 0.35 7.11 -22.99
CA PHE A 93 -0.16 6.08 -23.89
C PHE A 93 -1.64 6.32 -24.28
N ASN A 94 -2.45 6.77 -23.33
CA ASN A 94 -3.85 7.11 -23.57
C ASN A 94 -4.01 8.37 -24.44
N GLU A 95 -3.16 9.38 -24.27
CA GLU A 95 -3.12 10.57 -25.15
C GLU A 95 -2.90 10.17 -26.61
N VAL A 96 -1.91 9.30 -26.88
CA VAL A 96 -1.62 8.82 -28.25
C VAL A 96 -2.79 8.02 -28.82
N ARG A 97 -3.43 7.17 -28.00
CA ARG A 97 -4.62 6.41 -28.42
C ARG A 97 -5.83 7.29 -28.72
N GLN A 98 -6.05 8.33 -27.93
CA GLN A 98 -7.15 9.28 -28.16
C GLN A 98 -6.93 10.04 -29.47
N LEU A 99 -5.72 10.52 -29.73
CA LEU A 99 -5.37 11.14 -31.01
C LEU A 99 -5.59 10.20 -32.19
N ALA A 100 -5.16 8.94 -32.08
CA ALA A 100 -5.38 7.95 -33.13
C ALA A 100 -6.87 7.72 -33.41
N ASN A 101 -7.71 7.59 -32.37
CA ASN A 101 -9.15 7.43 -32.55
C ASN A 101 -9.80 8.65 -33.18
N THR A 102 -9.49 9.87 -32.74
CA THR A 102 -10.06 11.10 -33.32
C THR A 102 -9.71 11.23 -34.81
N VAL A 103 -8.43 11.02 -35.16
CA VAL A 103 -7.99 11.13 -36.56
C VAL A 103 -8.58 10.02 -37.43
N LEU A 104 -8.73 8.80 -36.91
CA LEU A 104 -9.33 7.69 -37.67
C LEU A 104 -10.82 7.91 -38.01
N PHE A 105 -11.59 8.55 -37.13
CA PHE A 105 -13.00 8.85 -37.39
C PHE A 105 -13.17 10.01 -38.39
N GLU A 106 -12.32 11.04 -38.32
CA GLU A 106 -12.39 12.19 -39.22
C GLU A 106 -12.14 11.82 -40.70
N TYR A 107 -11.36 10.76 -40.96
CA TYR A 107 -11.17 10.24 -42.32
C TYR A 107 -12.26 9.27 -42.79
N HIS A 108 -13.00 8.62 -41.89
CA HIS A 108 -14.06 7.69 -42.30
C HIS A 108 -15.30 8.43 -42.81
N ASP A 109 -15.62 9.57 -42.20
CA ASP A 109 -16.78 10.40 -42.58
C ASP A 109 -16.53 11.24 -43.84
N ALA A 110 -15.26 11.37 -44.24
CA ALA A 110 -14.83 12.08 -45.45
C ALA A 110 -14.74 11.19 -46.70
N LEU A 111 -15.19 9.93 -46.65
CA LEU A 111 -15.54 9.21 -47.87
C LEU A 111 -16.97 9.61 -48.24
N PRO A 112 -17.18 10.62 -49.12
CA PRO A 112 -18.49 10.84 -49.69
C PRO A 112 -18.97 9.51 -50.25
N ASN A 113 -20.24 9.22 -50.03
CA ASN A 113 -21.00 8.15 -50.65
C ASN A 113 -20.71 8.15 -52.16
N CYS A 114 -19.64 7.50 -52.58
CA CYS A 114 -19.32 7.31 -53.98
C CYS A 114 -20.26 6.19 -54.41
N PRO A 115 -21.29 6.48 -55.22
CA PRO A 115 -22.00 5.39 -55.86
C PRO A 115 -20.95 4.69 -56.73
N VAL A 116 -20.53 3.51 -56.28
CA VAL A 116 -19.69 2.59 -57.03
C VAL A 116 -20.50 2.18 -58.27
N GLN A 117 -20.44 3.04 -59.30
CA GLN A 117 -20.89 2.73 -60.64
C GLN A 117 -19.74 2.04 -61.34
N LEU A 118 -19.57 0.74 -61.07
CA LEU A 118 -18.82 -0.13 -61.99
C LEU A 118 -19.69 -0.39 -63.22
N ARG A 119 -19.76 0.65 -64.07
CA ARG A 119 -20.29 0.60 -65.42
C ARG A 119 -19.27 -0.04 -66.35
N SER A 120 -19.00 -1.33 -66.20
CA SER A 120 -18.14 -2.06 -67.15
C SER A 120 -18.12 -3.57 -66.91
N ALA A 121 -19.22 -4.27 -67.21
CA ALA A 121 -19.20 -5.73 -67.43
C ALA A 121 -20.42 -6.23 -68.22
N LYS A 122 -20.69 -5.67 -69.41
CA LYS A 122 -21.60 -6.35 -70.36
C LYS A 122 -21.29 -6.01 -71.82
N LYS A 123 -20.09 -6.38 -72.28
CA LYS A 123 -19.76 -6.43 -73.70
C LYS A 123 -18.86 -7.63 -74.01
N TRP A 124 -19.37 -8.82 -73.73
CA TRP A 124 -18.75 -10.10 -74.13
C TRP A 124 -19.82 -11.06 -74.68
N SER A 125 -20.59 -10.61 -75.67
CA SER A 125 -21.55 -11.46 -76.40
C SER A 125 -21.19 -11.66 -77.88
N LYS A 126 -19.95 -11.38 -78.31
CA LYS A 126 -19.58 -11.49 -79.74
C LYS A 126 -18.26 -12.20 -80.04
N THR A 127 -17.90 -13.19 -79.24
CA THR A 127 -16.71 -14.04 -79.52
C THR A 127 -16.91 -15.47 -78.99
N ARG A 128 -18.07 -16.06 -79.27
CA ARG A 128 -18.30 -17.51 -79.11
C ARG A 128 -18.88 -18.18 -80.37
N SER A 129 -18.78 -17.52 -81.53
CA SER A 129 -19.33 -18.00 -82.80
C SER A 129 -18.29 -18.51 -83.82
N VAL A 130 -17.00 -18.61 -83.45
CA VAL A 130 -15.96 -19.14 -84.36
C VAL A 130 -15.58 -20.58 -84.02
N ILE A 131 -15.91 -21.07 -82.82
CA ILE A 131 -15.57 -22.45 -82.39
C ILE A 131 -16.66 -23.47 -82.79
N SER A 132 -17.84 -23.05 -83.26
CA SER A 132 -18.88 -23.98 -83.72
C SER A 132 -18.73 -24.45 -85.18
N ILE A 133 -17.79 -23.89 -85.96
CA ILE A 133 -17.59 -24.23 -87.38
C ILE A 133 -16.65 -25.44 -87.56
N ILE A 134 -15.87 -25.80 -86.54
CA ILE A 134 -14.86 -26.87 -86.64
C ILE A 134 -15.37 -28.23 -86.09
N TRP A 135 -16.53 -28.29 -85.43
CA TRP A 135 -16.97 -29.51 -84.71
C TRP A 135 -18.37 -30.05 -85.05
N ARG A 136 -18.98 -29.66 -86.18
CA ARG A 136 -20.30 -30.19 -86.55
C ARG A 136 -20.41 -30.44 -88.07
N GLY A 137 -19.74 -31.49 -88.55
CA GLY A 137 -19.84 -31.90 -89.95
C GLY A 137 -18.82 -32.95 -90.40
N LYS A 138 -18.54 -33.93 -89.55
CA LYS A 138 -17.97 -35.22 -89.95
C LYS A 138 -19.15 -36.19 -89.93
N ILE A 139 -19.64 -36.59 -91.11
CA ILE A 139 -20.37 -37.82 -91.50
C ILE A 139 -20.77 -37.62 -92.97
#